data_AF-A0A7S1HLA8-F1
#
_entry.id   AF-A0A7S1HLA8-F1
#
_cell.length_a   1.000
_cell.length_b   1.000
_cell.length_c   1.000
_cell.angle_alpha   90.00
_cell.angle_beta   90.00
_cell.angle_gamma   90.00
#
_symmetry.space_group_name_H-M   'P 1'
#
loop_
_entity.id
_entity.type
_entity.pdbx_description
1 polymer ?
#
loop_
_entity_poly.entity_id
_entity_poly.type
_entity_poly.pdbx_seq_one_letter_code
_entity_poly.pdbx_strand_id
1 'polypeptide(L)'
;VGMGNMLYRSGSFFPEFLRMDLDSIRLRWRVFEVLLDQECCDLAYHFQHVGLSADMYLTDWWFTLFAKDFPIEVASKVWDCFLLEGEPFLFRVALGICLTLKDKLLTM
;
A
#
# COMPACT_ATOMS: atom_id res chain seq x y z
N VAL A 1 14.37 8.96 -15.62
CA VAL A 1 14.97 8.91 -14.27
C VAL A 1 14.11 8.08 -13.29
N GLY A 2 12.77 8.09 -13.36
CA GLY A 2 11.89 7.28 -12.49
C GLY A 2 11.88 5.75 -12.71
N MET A 3 11.61 5.28 -13.94
CA MET A 3 11.52 3.82 -14.22
C MET A 3 12.82 3.04 -13.97
N GLY A 4 13.99 3.67 -14.21
CA GLY A 4 15.29 3.04 -13.96
C GLY A 4 15.52 2.72 -12.48
N ASN A 5 15.10 3.61 -11.59
CA ASN A 5 15.19 3.42 -10.13
C ASN A 5 14.21 2.36 -9.61
N MET A 6 13.16 2.07 -10.37
CA MET A 6 12.09 1.15 -9.99
C MET A 6 12.35 -0.29 -10.44
N LEU A 7 13.20 -0.49 -11.45
CA LEU A 7 13.48 -1.81 -12.04
C LEU A 7 14.90 -2.32 -11.76
N TYR A 8 15.90 -1.44 -11.62
CA TYR A 8 17.30 -1.85 -11.66
C TYR A 8 18.07 -1.63 -10.35
N ARG A 9 17.44 -1.12 -9.29
CA ARG A 9 18.11 -0.91 -7.99
C ARG A 9 17.84 -2.11 -7.07
N SER A 10 18.87 -2.56 -6.36
CA SER A 10 18.67 -3.48 -5.22
C SER A 10 17.81 -2.75 -4.18
N GLY A 11 16.73 -3.36 -3.68
CA GLY A 11 15.75 -2.66 -2.84
C GLY A 11 14.49 -2.20 -3.58
N SER A 12 14.40 -2.38 -4.91
CA SER A 12 13.28 -1.88 -5.70
C SER A 12 12.02 -2.73 -5.55
N PHE A 13 10.88 -2.06 -5.40
CA PHE A 13 9.54 -2.65 -5.22
C PHE A 13 9.22 -3.79 -6.20
N PHE A 14 9.30 -3.57 -7.52
CA PHE A 14 8.82 -4.56 -8.49
C PHE A 14 9.62 -5.87 -8.51
N PRO A 15 10.96 -5.87 -8.59
CA PRO A 15 11.72 -7.11 -8.52
C PRO A 15 11.44 -7.92 -7.25
N GLU A 16 11.26 -7.26 -6.10
CA GLU A 16 10.98 -7.92 -4.82
C GLU A 16 9.57 -8.49 -4.76
N PHE A 17 8.58 -7.72 -5.22
CA PHE A 17 7.18 -8.15 -5.27
C PHE A 17 6.98 -9.28 -6.29
N LEU A 18 7.59 -9.18 -7.48
CA LEU A 18 7.51 -10.22 -8.52
C LEU A 18 8.26 -11.49 -8.14
N ARG A 19 9.34 -11.39 -7.37
CA ARG A 19 10.07 -12.55 -6.82
C ARG A 19 9.41 -13.13 -5.58
N MET A 20 8.34 -12.50 -5.08
CA MET A 20 7.67 -12.88 -3.84
C MET A 20 8.66 -12.96 -2.67
N ASP A 21 9.55 -11.96 -2.56
CA ASP A 21 10.45 -11.85 -1.41
C ASP A 21 9.63 -11.45 -0.16
N LEU A 22 9.15 -12.46 0.55
CA LEU A 22 8.22 -12.30 1.66
C LEU A 22 8.79 -11.45 2.80
N ASP A 23 10.10 -11.45 3.04
CA ASP A 23 10.70 -10.66 4.11
C ASP A 23 10.66 -9.16 3.77
N SER A 24 11.01 -8.82 2.53
CA SER A 24 10.92 -7.45 2.03
C SER A 24 9.48 -6.94 1.96
N ILE A 25 8.51 -7.81 1.64
CA ILE A 25 7.08 -7.45 1.61
C ILE A 25 6.56 -7.26 3.05
N ARG A 26 6.90 -8.16 3.98
CA ARG A 26 6.53 -8.07 5.40
C ARG A 26 7.03 -6.79 6.05
N LEU A 27 8.25 -6.35 5.71
CA LEU A 27 8.77 -5.08 6.20
C LEU A 27 7.87 -3.91 5.79
N ARG A 28 7.37 -3.90 4.55
CA ARG A 28 6.50 -2.83 4.05
C ARG A 28 5.12 -2.84 4.71
N TRP A 29 4.55 -4.02 4.97
CA TRP A 29 3.31 -4.12 5.76
C TRP A 29 3.48 -3.49 7.14
N ARG A 30 4.57 -3.81 7.84
CA ARG A 30 4.87 -3.21 9.16
C ARG A 30 5.05 -1.70 9.08
N VAL A 31 5.75 -1.21 8.06
CA VAL A 31 5.91 0.24 7.83
C VAL A 31 4.54 0.90 7.63
N PHE A 32 3.64 0.25 6.90
CA PHE A 32 2.28 0.77 6.72
C PHE A 32 1.48 0.77 8.01
N GLU A 33 1.55 -0.28 8.82
CA GLU A 33 0.86 -0.34 10.12
C GLU A 33 1.31 0.79 11.05
N VAL A 34 2.61 1.08 11.10
CA VAL A 34 3.16 2.22 11.85
C VAL A 34 2.65 3.54 11.29
N LEU A 35 2.61 3.70 9.97
CA LEU A 35 2.10 4.91 9.32
C LEU A 35 0.61 5.13 9.63
N LEU A 36 -0.19 4.07 9.59
CA LEU A 36 -1.62 4.13 9.90
C LEU A 36 -1.84 4.53 11.37
N ASP A 37 -1.06 3.99 12.29
CA ASP A 37 -1.12 4.34 13.71
C ASP A 37 -0.76 5.81 13.97
N GLN A 38 0.25 6.34 13.27
CA GLN A 38 0.65 7.75 13.36
C GLN A 38 -0.44 8.71 12.86
N GLU A 39 -1.15 8.34 11.79
CA GLU A 39 -2.12 9.21 11.12
C GLU A 39 -3.54 9.04 11.68
N CYS A 40 -3.88 7.84 12.15
CA CYS A 40 -5.20 7.53 12.71
C CYS A 40 -5.14 6.32 13.66
N CYS A 41 -4.60 6.55 14.86
CA CYS A 41 -4.46 5.55 15.92
C CYS A 41 -5.78 4.82 16.26
N ASP A 42 -6.94 5.50 16.25
CA ASP A 42 -8.24 4.86 16.51
C ASP A 42 -8.53 3.72 15.52
N LEU A 43 -8.19 3.94 14.24
CA LEU A 43 -8.43 2.97 13.18
C LEU A 43 -7.40 1.84 13.22
N ALA A 44 -6.13 2.17 13.47
CA ALA A 44 -5.08 1.17 13.67
C ALA A 44 -5.39 0.25 14.85
N TYR A 45 -5.85 0.81 15.98
CA TYR A 45 -6.27 0.06 17.15
C TYR A 45 -7.48 -0.83 16.84
N HIS A 46 -8.50 -0.30 16.15
CA HIS A 46 -9.67 -1.08 15.73
C HIS A 46 -9.27 -2.28 14.86
N PHE A 47 -8.40 -2.07 13.87
CA PHE A 47 -7.89 -3.13 13.01
C PHE A 47 -7.18 -4.23 13.78
N GLN A 48 -6.34 -3.87 14.76
CA GLN A 48 -5.70 -4.85 15.65
C GLN A 48 -6.74 -5.62 16.48
N HIS A 49 -7.78 -4.93 16.98
CA HIS A 49 -8.82 -5.55 17.80
C HIS A 49 -9.66 -6.57 17.03
N VAL A 50 -9.99 -6.28 15.77
CA VAL A 50 -10.76 -7.20 14.89
C VAL A 50 -9.87 -8.23 14.18
N GLY A 51 -8.55 -8.17 14.34
CA GLY A 51 -7.59 -9.08 13.71
C GLY A 51 -7.38 -8.83 12.21
N LEU A 52 -7.60 -7.60 11.73
CA LEU A 52 -7.35 -7.20 10.35
C LEU A 52 -5.89 -6.73 10.18
N SER A 53 -5.03 -7.62 9.71
CA SER A 53 -3.62 -7.32 9.46
C SER A 53 -3.38 -6.73 8.06
N ALA A 54 -2.31 -5.95 7.91
CA ALA A 54 -2.04 -5.21 6.68
C ALA A 54 -1.82 -6.10 5.44
N ASP A 55 -1.33 -7.33 5.61
CA ASP A 55 -1.13 -8.28 4.53
C ASP A 55 -2.44 -8.71 3.84
N MET A 56 -3.57 -8.65 4.55
CA MET A 56 -4.87 -9.09 4.04
C MET A 56 -5.43 -8.19 2.94
N TYR A 57 -5.01 -6.92 2.89
CA TYR A 57 -5.48 -5.95 1.89
C TYR A 57 -4.35 -5.33 1.08
N LEU A 58 -3.19 -5.01 1.69
CA LEU A 58 -2.10 -4.36 0.96
C LEU A 58 -1.49 -5.25 -0.12
N THR A 59 -1.44 -6.57 0.10
CA THR A 59 -0.82 -7.49 -0.86
C THR A 59 -1.51 -7.41 -2.21
N ASP A 60 -2.84 -7.53 -2.22
CA ASP A 60 -3.65 -7.48 -3.45
C ASP A 60 -3.59 -6.08 -4.09
N TRP A 61 -3.71 -5.03 -3.27
CA TRP A 61 -3.65 -3.65 -3.74
C TRP A 61 -2.32 -3.34 -4.43
N TRP A 62 -1.21 -3.76 -3.84
CA TRP A 62 0.11 -3.47 -4.37
C TRP A 62 0.53 -4.41 -5.49
N PHE A 63 0.15 -5.70 -5.44
CA PHE A 63 0.41 -6.65 -6.53
C PHE A 63 -0.23 -6.19 -7.83
N THR A 64 -1.44 -5.64 -7.73
CA THR A 64 -2.22 -5.20 -8.88
C THR A 64 -2.08 -3.69 -9.15
N LEU A 65 -1.28 -2.97 -8.36
CA LEU A 65 -1.22 -1.51 -8.39
C LEU A 65 -2.61 -0.86 -8.41
N PHE A 66 -3.51 -1.37 -7.56
CA PHE A 66 -4.90 -0.97 -7.39
C PHE A 66 -5.80 -1.21 -8.62
N ALA A 67 -5.32 -1.90 -9.66
CA ALA A 67 -6.10 -2.19 -10.87
C ALA A 67 -7.32 -3.10 -10.62
N LYS A 68 -7.28 -3.90 -9.54
CA LYS A 68 -8.38 -4.79 -9.15
C LYS A 68 -9.52 -4.02 -8.48
N ASP A 69 -9.20 -3.00 -7.69
CA ASP A 69 -10.14 -2.32 -6.80
C ASP A 69 -10.63 -0.99 -7.37
N PHE A 70 -9.90 -0.38 -8.31
CA PHE A 70 -10.25 0.88 -8.94
C PHE A 70 -10.61 0.75 -10.42
N PRO A 71 -11.53 1.61 -10.92
CA PRO A 71 -11.71 1.81 -12.35
C PRO A 71 -10.39 2.20 -13.02
N ILE A 72 -10.22 1.83 -14.29
CA ILE A 72 -8.98 2.03 -15.04
C ILE A 72 -8.54 3.51 -15.09
N GLU A 73 -9.50 4.44 -15.08
CA GLU A 73 -9.25 5.89 -15.10
C GLU A 73 -8.65 6.40 -13.80
N VAL A 74 -8.89 5.71 -12.69
CA VAL A 74 -8.31 6.03 -11.37
C VAL A 74 -6.99 5.29 -11.20
N ALA A 75 -6.96 4.01 -11.56
CA ALA A 75 -5.75 3.20 -11.50
C ALA A 75 -4.62 3.81 -12.34
N SER A 76 -4.92 4.30 -13.56
CA SER A 76 -3.92 4.94 -14.42
C SER A 76 -3.26 6.17 -13.78
N LYS A 77 -4.02 6.99 -13.05
CA LYS A 77 -3.47 8.14 -12.30
C LYS A 77 -2.56 7.69 -11.18
N VAL A 78 -2.92 6.61 -10.48
CA VAL A 78 -2.05 6.02 -9.46
C VAL A 78 -0.74 5.55 -10.09
N TRP A 79 -0.80 4.93 -11.27
CA TRP A 79 0.39 4.48 -11.99
C TRP A 79 1.27 5.64 -12.42
N ASP A 80 0.70 6.72 -12.98
CA ASP A 80 1.46 7.89 -13.41
C ASP A 80 2.24 8.51 -12.22
N CYS A 81 1.58 8.71 -11.09
CA CYS A 81 2.21 9.22 -9.88
C CYS A 81 3.23 8.25 -9.29
N PHE A 82 2.94 6.95 -9.29
CA PHE A 82 3.87 5.93 -8.85
C PHE A 82 5.13 5.90 -9.73
N LEU A 83 5.01 5.98 -11.06
CA LEU A 83 6.14 6.03 -11.98
C LEU A 83 7.01 7.28 -11.80
N LEU A 84 6.41 8.38 -11.32
CA LEU A 84 7.09 9.64 -11.04
C LEU A 84 7.77 9.65 -9.66
N GLU A 85 7.06 9.27 -8.61
CA GLU A 85 7.48 9.41 -7.20
C GLU A 85 8.02 8.12 -6.58
N GLY A 86 7.70 6.96 -7.17
CA GLY A 86 8.09 5.65 -6.69
C GLY A 86 7.17 5.08 -5.61
N GLU A 87 7.67 4.03 -4.95
CA GLU A 87 6.97 3.24 -3.94
C GLU A 87 6.28 4.04 -2.82
N PRO A 88 6.86 5.14 -2.28
CA PRO A 88 6.19 5.92 -1.24
C PRO A 88 4.81 6.47 -1.65
N PHE A 89 4.53 6.57 -2.96
CA PHE A 89 3.19 6.92 -3.44
C PHE A 89 2.15 5.83 -3.14
N LEU A 90 2.51 4.54 -3.22
CA LEU A 90 1.57 3.44 -2.94
C LEU A 90 1.12 3.41 -1.48
N PHE A 91 2.02 3.76 -0.54
CA PHE A 91 1.66 3.94 0.87
C PHE A 91 0.64 5.06 1.06
N ARG A 92 0.84 6.20 0.39
CA ARG A 92 -0.08 7.35 0.46
C ARG A 92 -1.46 7.02 -0.12
N VAL A 93 -1.51 6.26 -1.21
CA VAL A 93 -2.78 5.79 -1.80
C VAL A 93 -3.50 4.86 -0.82
N ALA A 94 -2.81 3.84 -0.29
CA ALA A 94 -3.40 2.91 0.66
C ALA A 94 -3.89 3.60 1.94
N LEU A 95 -3.10 4.53 2.48
CA LEU A 95 -3.50 5.33 3.65
C LEU A 95 -4.72 6.22 3.31
N GLY A 96 -4.71 6.86 2.15
CA GLY A 96 -5.83 7.66 1.66
C GLY A 96 -7.14 6.85 1.58
N ILE A 97 -7.08 5.59 1.16
CA ILE A 97 -8.23 4.68 1.16
C ILE A 97 -8.75 4.46 2.58
N CYS A 98 -7.86 4.09 3.51
CA CYS A 98 -8.21 3.85 4.92
C CYS A 98 -8.83 5.08 5.57
N LEU A 99 -8.24 6.27 5.38
CA LEU A 99 -8.74 7.51 5.95
C LEU A 99 -10.06 7.95 5.33
N THR A 100 -10.23 7.79 4.02
CA THR A 100 -11.49 8.13 3.32
C THR A 100 -12.64 7.23 3.76
N LEU A 101 -12.35 5.97 4.08
CA LEU A 101 -13.34 4.98 4.51
C LEU A 101 -13.43 4.82 6.03
N LYS A 102 -12.70 5.64 6.81
CA LYS A 102 -12.54 5.52 8.26
C LYS A 102 -13.86 5.27 8.98
N ASP A 103 -14.87 6.10 8.75
CA ASP A 103 -16.15 6.02 9.46
C ASP A 103 -16.86 4.67 9.23
N LYS A 104 -16.72 4.09 8.03
CA LYS A 104 -17.28 2.78 7.73
C LYS A 104 -16.44 1.66 8.34
N LEU A 105 -15.12 1.78 8.23
CA LEU A 105 -14.18 0.77 8.72
C LEU A 105 -14.19 0.63 10.25
N LEU A 106 -14.49 1.72 10.98
CA LEU A 106 -14.67 1.68 12.44
C LEU A 106 -15.97 1.02 12.89
N THR A 107 -16.95 0.85 11.99
CA THR A 107 -18.25 0.23 12.30
C THR A 107 -18.32 -1.26 11.95
N MET A 108 -17.32 -1.77 11.23
CA MET A 108 -17.18 -3.20 10.92
C MET A 108 -16.66 -3.96 12.13
#